data_AF-A0A3M8ST66-F1
#
_entry.id   AF-A0A3M8ST66-F1
#
_cell.length_a   1.000
_cell.length_b   1.000
_cell.length_c   1.000
_cell.angle_alpha   90.00
_cell.angle_beta   90.00
_cell.angle_gamma   90.00
#
_symmetry.space_group_name_H-M   'P 1'
#
loop_
_entity.id
_entity.type
_entity.pdbx_description
1 polymer ?
#
loop_
_entity_poly.entity_id
_entity_poly.type
_entity_poly.pdbx_seq_one_letter_code
_entity_poly.pdbx_strand_id
1 'polypeptide(L)'
;MRAWMSLPVLVLLLSSGVATAQQEVVIYKCTDASGAQTFQNNERCPKGSREERKVLEAPTPSYAAPAYVPPPMPASPAAARPAASAAAAPPPAVYDTASDVERLPPPVLYECTTYDKDRYLSESGEAQQRCAPLATSDLGGLSGSGGASSCQMVSDRCQRIPDGAVCAAWKQRLGEAEAGLRFGRSETREVVQAERDRVARIVAESTCAQAAKP
;
A
#
# COMPACT_ATOMS: atom_id res chain seq x y z
N MET A 1 37.47 69.43 -25.89
CA MET A 1 36.34 69.50 -26.85
C MET A 1 36.42 68.29 -27.76
N ARG A 2 35.27 67.76 -28.22
CA ARG A 2 35.04 66.57 -29.08
C ARG A 2 34.79 65.31 -28.25
N ALA A 3 33.58 65.08 -27.75
CA ALA A 3 32.32 64.74 -28.43
C ALA A 3 32.02 63.26 -28.22
N TRP A 4 31.18 63.02 -27.21
CA TRP A 4 30.38 61.83 -26.96
C TRP A 4 29.56 61.50 -28.22
N MET A 5 29.59 60.25 -28.68
CA MET A 5 28.50 59.68 -29.47
C MET A 5 28.45 58.17 -29.27
N SER A 6 27.42 57.77 -28.53
CA SER A 6 26.94 56.41 -28.32
C SER A 6 26.40 55.82 -29.63
N LEU A 7 26.61 54.53 -29.90
CA LEU A 7 25.71 53.65 -30.67
C LEU A 7 26.16 52.18 -30.44
N PRO A 8 25.28 51.18 -30.59
CA PRO A 8 24.88 50.31 -29.49
C PRO A 8 25.37 48.87 -29.62
N VAL A 9 25.30 48.19 -28.48
CA VAL A 9 25.46 46.75 -28.27
C VAL A 9 24.58 45.96 -29.24
N LEU A 10 25.20 45.29 -30.22
CA LEU A 10 24.56 44.25 -31.03
C LEU A 10 25.00 42.89 -30.48
N VAL A 11 24.26 42.39 -29.49
CA VAL A 11 24.34 40.98 -29.06
C VAL A 11 23.69 40.14 -30.15
N LEU A 12 24.51 39.49 -30.98
CA LEU A 12 24.06 38.39 -31.83
C LEU A 12 23.73 37.21 -30.91
N LEU A 13 22.44 37.01 -30.60
CA LEU A 13 21.96 35.73 -30.07
C LEU A 13 22.12 34.67 -31.17
N LEU A 14 23.12 33.81 -31.02
CA LEU A 14 23.19 32.53 -31.72
C LEU A 14 22.07 31.63 -31.20
N SER A 15 21.00 31.50 -31.98
CA SER A 15 19.95 30.51 -31.80
C SER A 15 20.51 29.13 -32.14
N SER A 16 21.10 28.44 -31.16
CA SER A 16 21.44 27.02 -31.27
C SER A 16 20.14 26.21 -31.31
N GLY A 17 19.64 25.94 -32.51
CA GLY A 17 18.56 24.98 -32.72
C GLY A 17 19.04 23.60 -32.26
N VAL A 18 18.44 23.07 -31.20
CA VAL A 18 18.67 21.70 -30.76
C VAL A 18 17.93 20.79 -31.75
N ALA A 19 18.65 20.28 -32.75
CA ALA A 19 18.13 19.22 -33.59
C ALA A 19 17.98 17.97 -32.73
N THR A 20 16.76 17.62 -32.34
CA THR A 20 16.46 16.33 -31.72
C THR A 20 16.71 15.26 -32.78
N ALA A 21 17.83 14.55 -32.67
CA ALA A 21 18.09 13.37 -33.50
C ALA A 21 17.02 12.32 -33.18
N GLN A 22 16.04 12.15 -34.09
CA GLN A 22 15.17 10.99 -34.05
C GLN A 22 16.06 9.76 -34.27
N GLN A 23 16.10 8.88 -33.27
CA GLN A 23 16.85 7.63 -33.37
C GLN A 23 16.04 6.68 -34.26
N GLU A 24 16.25 6.75 -35.58
CA GLU A 24 15.77 5.73 -36.52
C GLU A 24 16.49 4.41 -36.17
N VAL A 25 15.73 3.44 -35.64
CA VAL A 25 16.26 2.11 -35.32
C VAL A 25 15.97 1.21 -36.51
N VAL A 26 17.04 0.80 -37.19
CA VAL A 26 16.96 -0.07 -38.38
C VAL A 26 17.35 -1.48 -37.96
N ILE A 27 16.38 -2.39 -37.97
CA ILE A 27 16.61 -3.80 -37.63
C ILE A 27 16.83 -4.58 -38.93
N TYR A 28 17.99 -5.22 -39.03
CA TYR A 28 18.35 -6.11 -40.13
C TYR A 28 18.11 -7.56 -39.71
N LYS A 29 17.26 -8.28 -40.46
CA LYS A 29 17.14 -9.74 -40.37
C LYS A 29 18.07 -10.36 -41.40
N CYS A 30 19.10 -11.06 -40.93
CA CYS A 30 20.08 -11.73 -41.76
C CYS A 30 19.82 -13.23 -41.76
N THR A 31 19.54 -13.80 -42.94
CA THR A 31 19.45 -15.26 -43.13
C THR A 31 20.69 -15.74 -43.85
N ASP A 32 21.45 -16.66 -43.25
CA ASP A 32 22.64 -17.22 -43.88
C ASP A 32 22.32 -18.41 -44.82
N ALA A 33 23.35 -18.97 -45.46
CA ALA A 33 23.22 -20.09 -46.39
C ALA A 33 22.73 -21.39 -45.73
N SER A 34 22.86 -21.52 -44.40
CA SER A 34 22.35 -22.65 -43.62
C SER A 34 20.88 -22.48 -43.21
N GLY A 35 20.30 -21.30 -43.44
CA GLY A 35 18.95 -20.94 -43.02
C GLY A 35 18.86 -20.40 -41.59
N ALA A 36 19.98 -20.20 -40.88
CA ALA A 36 19.95 -19.60 -39.57
C ALA A 36 19.68 -18.09 -39.66
N GLN A 37 18.84 -17.58 -38.75
CA GLN A 37 18.42 -16.18 -38.73
C GLN A 37 19.03 -15.45 -37.54
N THR A 38 19.63 -14.29 -37.81
CA THR A 38 20.15 -13.38 -36.79
C THR A 38 19.53 -11.99 -36.98
N PHE A 39 19.26 -11.30 -35.87
CA PHE A 39 18.72 -9.94 -35.86
C PHE A 39 19.81 -8.99 -35.36
N GLN A 40 20.19 -8.02 -36.19
CA GLN A 40 21.19 -7.02 -35.83
C GLN A 40 20.57 -5.62 -35.86
N ASN A 41 20.89 -4.84 -34.83
CA ASN A 41 20.42 -3.48 -34.70
C ASN A 41 21.45 -2.52 -35.31
N ASN A 42 21.03 -1.76 -36.31
CA ASN A 42 21.84 -0.75 -37.01
C ASN A 42 23.13 -1.28 -37.70
N GLU A 43 23.32 -2.60 -37.78
CA GLU A 43 24.48 -3.25 -38.40
C GLU A 43 24.06 -4.09 -39.62
N ARG A 44 24.72 -3.90 -40.76
CA ARG A 44 24.34 -4.55 -42.03
C ARG A 44 24.71 -6.02 -42.05
N CYS A 45 23.95 -6.81 -42.81
CA CYS A 45 24.21 -8.24 -42.91
C CYS A 45 25.59 -8.54 -43.55
N PRO A 46 26.30 -9.58 -43.06
CA PRO A 46 27.56 -10.01 -43.66
C PRO A 46 27.34 -10.48 -45.11
N LYS A 47 28.39 -10.39 -45.93
CA LYS A 47 28.33 -10.75 -47.35
C LYS A 47 27.97 -12.23 -47.50
N GLY A 48 26.94 -12.52 -48.29
CA GLY A 48 26.44 -13.87 -48.52
C GLY A 48 25.15 -14.22 -47.76
N SER A 49 24.68 -13.36 -46.86
CA SER A 49 23.37 -13.48 -46.21
C SER A 49 22.26 -12.78 -47.00
N ARG A 50 21.02 -13.26 -46.89
CA ARG A 50 19.83 -12.51 -47.34
C ARG A 50 19.48 -11.46 -46.28
N GLU A 51 19.33 -10.23 -46.73
CA GLU A 51 19.02 -9.06 -45.91
C GLU A 51 17.54 -8.68 -46.05
N GLU A 52 16.83 -8.57 -44.92
CA GLU A 52 15.52 -7.94 -44.84
C GLU A 52 15.60 -6.76 -43.85
N ARG A 53 15.44 -5.54 -44.38
CA ARG A 53 15.49 -4.29 -43.61
C ARG A 53 14.10 -3.93 -43.11
N LYS A 54 13.93 -3.81 -41.79
CA LYS A 54 12.73 -3.20 -41.19
C LYS A 54 13.14 -1.92 -40.49
N VAL A 55 12.64 -0.79 -40.98
CA VAL A 55 12.76 0.49 -40.30
C VAL A 55 11.61 0.59 -39.32
N LEU A 56 11.92 0.74 -38.04
CA LEU A 56 10.92 1.08 -37.04
C LEU A 56 11.07 2.56 -36.72
N GLU A 57 10.00 3.30 -36.97
CA GLU A 57 9.87 4.66 -36.47
C GLU A 57 9.87 4.58 -34.94
N ALA A 58 10.84 5.22 -34.28
CA ALA A 58 10.80 5.32 -32.83
C ALA A 58 9.53 6.12 -32.47
N PRO A 59 8.69 5.64 -31.54
CA PRO A 59 7.51 6.37 -31.12
C PRO A 59 7.96 7.74 -30.63
N THR A 60 7.33 8.79 -31.17
CA THR A 60 7.53 10.15 -30.67
C THR A 60 7.18 10.13 -29.19
N PRO A 61 8.06 10.60 -28.28
CA PRO A 61 7.68 10.77 -26.89
C PRO A 61 6.64 11.89 -26.80
N SER A 62 5.37 11.53 -27.01
CA SER A 62 4.24 12.40 -26.72
C SER A 62 4.02 12.40 -25.22
N TYR A 63 4.91 13.08 -24.48
CA TYR A 63 4.65 13.50 -23.11
C TYR A 63 3.73 14.72 -23.13
N ALA A 64 2.51 14.54 -23.61
CA ALA A 64 1.39 15.32 -23.13
C ALA A 64 0.61 14.38 -22.22
N ALA A 65 1.00 14.35 -20.94
CA ALA A 65 0.12 13.77 -19.93
C ALA A 65 -1.24 14.48 -20.07
N PRO A 66 -2.36 13.76 -20.20
CA PRO A 66 -3.66 14.40 -20.15
C PRO A 66 -3.71 15.19 -18.84
N ALA A 67 -4.07 16.47 -18.92
CA ALA A 67 -4.35 17.24 -17.73
C ALA A 67 -5.42 16.47 -16.95
N TYR A 68 -5.04 15.95 -15.78
CA TYR A 68 -5.96 15.30 -14.88
C TYR A 68 -7.02 16.34 -14.50
N VAL A 69 -8.21 16.18 -15.05
CA VAL A 69 -9.40 16.90 -14.59
C VAL A 69 -9.90 16.08 -13.41
N PRO A 70 -9.72 16.55 -12.15
CA PRO A 70 -10.32 15.86 -11.02
C PRO A 70 -11.84 15.77 -11.25
N PRO A 71 -12.48 14.62 -11.01
CA PRO A 71 -13.93 14.55 -10.99
C PRO A 71 -14.45 15.58 -9.97
N PRO A 72 -15.63 16.21 -10.20
CA PRO A 72 -16.25 17.04 -9.18
C PRO A 72 -16.37 16.20 -7.92
N MET A 73 -15.68 16.62 -6.86
CA MET A 73 -15.83 16.01 -5.56
C MET A 73 -17.32 16.13 -5.20
N PRO A 74 -18.02 15.04 -4.87
CA PRO A 74 -19.30 15.19 -4.22
C PRO A 74 -19.06 16.05 -2.97
N ALA A 75 -19.87 17.11 -2.81
CA ALA A 75 -19.86 17.86 -1.57
C ALA A 75 -20.03 16.83 -0.45
N SER A 76 -19.00 16.70 0.38
CA SER A 76 -19.07 15.87 1.57
C SER A 76 -20.30 16.38 2.32
N PRO A 77 -21.33 15.56 2.61
CA PRO A 77 -22.32 15.98 3.58
C PRO A 77 -21.50 16.34 4.81
N ALA A 78 -21.66 17.56 5.30
CA ALA A 78 -21.05 17.97 6.55
C ALA A 78 -21.44 16.89 7.55
N ALA A 79 -20.49 16.00 7.85
CA ALA A 79 -20.68 15.02 8.89
C ALA A 79 -20.98 15.89 10.10
N ALA A 80 -22.22 15.80 10.59
CA ALA A 80 -22.56 16.33 11.88
C ALA A 80 -21.51 15.74 12.81
N ARG A 81 -20.56 16.59 13.21
CA ARG A 81 -19.59 16.28 14.23
C ARG A 81 -20.47 15.81 15.38
N PRO A 82 -20.39 14.54 15.84
CA PRO A 82 -21.06 14.22 17.08
C PRO A 82 -20.49 15.24 18.05
N ALA A 83 -21.38 16.02 18.67
CA ALA A 83 -20.98 16.89 19.74
C ALA A 83 -20.08 16.04 20.63
N ALA A 84 -18.84 16.49 20.85
CA ALA A 84 -18.04 15.96 21.91
C ALA A 84 -18.91 16.19 23.14
N SER A 85 -19.62 15.15 23.57
CA SER A 85 -20.22 15.14 24.89
C SER A 85 -19.01 15.27 25.78
N ALA A 86 -18.89 16.44 26.41
CA ALA A 86 -18.02 16.58 27.55
C ALA A 86 -18.53 15.56 28.56
N ALA A 87 -17.95 14.36 28.52
CA ALA A 87 -18.13 13.40 29.57
C ALA A 87 -17.67 14.13 30.83
N ALA A 88 -18.61 14.35 31.73
CA ALA A 88 -18.31 14.78 33.07
C ALA A 88 -17.15 13.91 33.58
N ALA A 89 -16.17 14.55 34.22
CA ALA A 89 -15.11 13.83 34.90
C ALA A 89 -15.77 12.69 35.72
N PRO A 90 -15.36 11.42 35.53
CA PRO A 90 -15.91 10.36 36.34
C PRO A 90 -15.69 10.71 37.81
N PRO A 91 -16.65 10.49 38.72
CA PRO A 91 -16.38 10.58 40.14
C PRO A 91 -15.15 9.72 40.44
N PRO A 92 -14.28 10.12 41.39
CA PRO A 92 -13.13 9.31 41.75
C PRO A 92 -13.62 7.89 42.00
N ALA A 93 -13.14 6.95 41.20
CA ALA A 93 -13.50 5.56 41.34
C ALA A 93 -13.16 5.18 42.78
N VAL A 94 -14.19 4.85 43.56
CA VAL A 94 -14.00 4.25 44.87
C VAL A 94 -13.57 2.83 44.57
N TYR A 95 -12.26 2.65 44.42
CA TYR A 95 -11.66 1.34 44.26
C TYR A 95 -11.98 0.55 45.54
N ASP A 96 -12.65 -0.59 45.41
CA ASP A 96 -12.64 -1.59 46.47
C ASP A 96 -11.23 -2.21 46.46
N THR A 97 -10.29 -1.49 47.07
CA THR A 97 -8.83 -1.69 46.94
C THR A 97 -8.34 -3.04 47.43
N ALA A 98 -9.17 -3.81 48.14
CA ALA A 98 -8.75 -5.08 48.72
C ALA A 98 -8.61 -6.22 47.70
N SER A 99 -9.30 -6.16 46.55
CA SER A 99 -9.30 -7.25 45.54
C SER A 99 -8.55 -6.92 44.24
N ASP A 100 -8.19 -5.65 44.03
CA ASP A 100 -7.59 -5.14 42.78
C ASP A 100 -6.06 -5.16 42.83
N VAL A 101 -5.45 -5.13 44.02
CA VAL A 101 -3.98 -5.16 44.18
C VAL A 101 -3.40 -6.55 43.90
N GLU A 102 -4.20 -7.61 44.06
CA GLU A 102 -3.72 -8.99 43.88
C GLU A 102 -3.76 -9.47 42.41
N ARG A 103 -4.62 -8.87 41.57
CA ARG A 103 -4.78 -9.28 40.17
C ARG A 103 -3.82 -8.54 39.26
N LEU A 104 -3.09 -9.29 38.44
CA LEU A 104 -2.19 -8.69 37.45
C LEU A 104 -3.00 -7.99 36.33
N PRO A 105 -2.47 -6.90 35.75
CA PRO A 105 -3.06 -6.32 34.56
C PRO A 105 -3.06 -7.35 33.42
N PRO A 106 -4.04 -7.30 32.50
CA PRO A 106 -4.09 -8.19 31.36
C PRO A 106 -2.82 -8.01 30.49
N PRO A 107 -2.44 -9.05 29.73
CA PRO A 107 -1.38 -8.91 28.74
C PRO A 107 -1.73 -7.81 27.72
N VAL A 108 -0.70 -7.17 27.19
CA VAL A 108 -0.88 -6.11 26.19
C VAL A 108 -1.49 -6.69 24.92
N LEU A 109 -2.34 -5.89 24.26
CA LEU A 109 -2.85 -6.18 22.93
C LEU A 109 -2.47 -5.07 21.96
N TYR A 110 -2.36 -5.46 20.70
CA TYR A 110 -2.09 -4.58 19.60
C TYR A 110 -3.24 -4.66 18.62
N GLU A 111 -3.58 -3.52 18.05
CA GLU A 111 -4.45 -3.43 16.92
C GLU A 111 -3.61 -3.18 15.67
N CYS A 112 -3.71 -4.11 14.73
CA CYS A 112 -2.99 -4.08 13.48
C CYS A 112 -3.92 -3.72 12.33
N THR A 113 -3.39 -2.99 11.36
CA THR A 113 -4.09 -2.57 10.15
C THR A 113 -3.37 -3.09 8.91
N THR A 114 -4.12 -3.73 8.00
CA THR A 114 -3.60 -4.22 6.73
C THR A 114 -3.53 -3.10 5.69
N TYR A 115 -2.88 -3.37 4.55
CA TYR A 115 -2.85 -2.43 3.42
C TYR A 115 -4.26 -2.17 2.84
N ASP A 116 -5.15 -3.16 2.92
CA ASP A 116 -6.57 -3.06 2.53
C ASP A 116 -7.44 -2.36 3.60
N LYS A 117 -6.84 -1.91 4.70
CA LYS A 117 -7.47 -1.23 5.85
C LYS A 117 -8.29 -2.15 6.75
N ASP A 118 -8.16 -3.46 6.63
CA ASP A 118 -8.73 -4.40 7.60
C ASP A 118 -8.01 -4.28 8.94
N ARG A 119 -8.75 -4.50 10.03
CA ARG A 119 -8.23 -4.43 11.40
C ARG A 119 -8.27 -5.81 12.05
N TYR A 120 -7.22 -6.15 12.78
CA TYR A 120 -7.15 -7.38 13.56
C TYR A 120 -6.40 -7.18 14.87
N LEU A 121 -6.69 -8.04 15.86
CA LEU A 121 -6.04 -8.02 17.17
C LEU A 121 -4.85 -8.99 17.20
N SER A 122 -3.70 -8.50 17.66
CA SER A 122 -2.46 -9.27 17.84
C SER A 122 -1.95 -9.18 19.28
N GLU A 123 -1.37 -10.26 19.78
CA GLU A 123 -0.74 -10.31 21.12
C GLU A 123 0.75 -9.96 21.09
N SER A 124 1.44 -10.23 19.98
CA SER A 124 2.88 -9.92 19.84
C SER A 124 3.13 -8.49 19.36
N GLY A 125 2.18 -7.90 18.64
CA GLY A 125 2.39 -6.62 17.94
C GLY A 125 3.34 -6.73 16.74
N GLU A 126 3.72 -7.95 16.36
CA GLU A 126 4.55 -8.19 15.19
C GLU A 126 3.77 -7.90 13.91
N ALA A 127 4.34 -7.04 13.08
CA ALA A 127 3.77 -6.65 11.80
C ALA A 127 3.90 -7.81 10.80
N GLN A 128 2.78 -8.46 10.49
CA GLN A 128 2.75 -9.53 9.51
C GLN A 128 3.08 -8.98 8.11
N GLN A 129 3.86 -9.74 7.34
CA GLN A 129 4.10 -9.41 5.94
C GLN A 129 3.01 -9.99 5.04
N ARG A 130 2.51 -9.16 4.11
CA ARG A 130 1.43 -9.49 3.18
C ARG A 130 1.82 -9.14 1.74
N CYS A 131 1.29 -9.91 0.79
CA CYS A 131 1.49 -9.76 -0.65
C CYS A 131 0.45 -8.76 -1.16
N ALA A 132 0.78 -7.47 -1.24
CA ALA A 132 -0.11 -6.47 -1.83
C ALA A 132 -0.03 -6.55 -3.37
N PRO A 133 -1.17 -6.55 -4.09
CA PRO A 133 -1.18 -6.67 -5.54
C PRO A 133 -0.57 -5.41 -6.16
N LEU A 134 0.38 -5.61 -7.07
CA LEU A 134 0.95 -4.55 -7.88
C LEU A 134 0.28 -4.58 -9.26
N ALA A 135 -0.20 -3.41 -9.70
CA ALA A 135 -0.71 -3.24 -11.05
C ALA A 135 0.45 -3.38 -12.05
N THR A 136 0.35 -4.36 -12.95
CA THR A 136 1.26 -4.51 -14.08
C THR A 136 0.62 -3.88 -15.32
N SER A 137 1.42 -3.15 -16.11
CA SER A 137 1.01 -2.63 -17.41
C SER A 137 1.48 -3.60 -18.50
N ASP A 138 0.62 -3.93 -19.45
CA ASP A 138 1.02 -4.74 -20.60
C ASP A 138 1.80 -3.92 -21.64
N LEU A 139 2.36 -4.60 -22.65
CA LEU A 139 3.10 -3.98 -23.76
C LEU A 139 2.22 -3.08 -24.67
N GLY A 140 0.90 -3.07 -24.46
CA GLY A 140 -0.07 -2.20 -25.14
C GLY A 140 -0.59 -1.05 -24.27
N GLY A 141 -0.11 -0.90 -23.03
CA GLY A 141 -0.55 0.12 -22.08
C GLY A 141 -1.93 -0.14 -21.45
N LEU A 142 -2.51 -1.32 -21.66
CA LEU A 142 -3.74 -1.71 -20.99
C LEU A 142 -3.41 -2.14 -19.56
N SER A 143 -3.89 -1.36 -18.58
CA SER A 143 -3.86 -1.75 -17.18
C SER A 143 -4.95 -2.79 -16.94
N GLY A 144 -4.60 -4.07 -16.95
CA GLY A 144 -5.57 -5.12 -16.68
C GLY A 144 -5.14 -6.51 -17.10
N SER A 145 -4.95 -7.37 -16.09
CA SER A 145 -5.14 -8.82 -16.15
C SER A 145 -4.39 -9.59 -17.25
N GLY A 146 -3.24 -9.12 -17.70
CA GLY A 146 -2.33 -9.90 -18.54
C GLY A 146 -1.58 -10.96 -17.73
N GLY A 147 -2.26 -11.98 -17.19
CA GLY A 147 -1.73 -13.25 -16.63
C GLY A 147 -0.64 -13.22 -15.55
N ALA A 148 0.00 -12.08 -15.30
CA ALA A 148 1.14 -11.88 -14.43
C ALA A 148 0.76 -10.85 -13.37
N SER A 149 0.34 -11.35 -12.21
CA SER A 149 0.23 -10.56 -10.98
C SER A 149 1.62 -10.47 -10.36
N SER A 150 2.11 -9.24 -10.17
CA SER A 150 3.26 -9.01 -9.29
C SER A 150 2.78 -8.63 -7.90
N CYS A 151 3.56 -8.98 -6.88
CA CYS A 151 3.26 -8.62 -5.49
C CYS A 151 4.36 -7.75 -4.92
N GLN A 152 3.97 -6.75 -4.13
CA GLN A 152 4.85 -6.08 -3.20
C GLN A 152 4.65 -6.66 -1.81
N MET A 153 5.73 -7.05 -1.15
CA MET A 153 5.69 -7.40 0.27
C MET A 153 5.55 -6.12 1.09
N VAL A 154 4.41 -5.98 1.77
CA VAL A 154 4.11 -4.87 2.67
C VAL A 154 3.93 -5.40 4.08
N SER A 155 4.36 -4.62 5.07
CA SER A 155 4.15 -4.93 6.48
C SER A 155 2.87 -4.26 6.97
N ASP A 156 2.08 -5.00 7.75
CA ASP A 156 0.93 -4.46 8.46
C ASP A 156 1.39 -3.41 9.49
N ARG A 157 0.52 -2.46 9.87
CA ARG A 157 0.85 -1.46 10.89
C ARG A 157 0.16 -1.80 12.20
N CYS A 158 0.94 -2.10 13.23
CA CYS A 158 0.44 -2.45 14.56
C CYS A 158 0.66 -1.31 15.55
N GLN A 159 -0.39 -0.99 16.32
CA GLN A 159 -0.33 -0.02 17.42
C GLN A 159 -0.79 -0.70 18.72
N ARG A 160 -0.09 -0.40 19.82
CA ARG A 160 -0.49 -0.86 21.15
C ARG A 160 -1.85 -0.27 21.53
N ILE A 161 -2.76 -1.10 22.03
CA ILE A 161 -4.03 -0.66 22.59
C ILE A 161 -3.75 0.01 23.95
N PRO A 162 -4.28 1.21 24.21
CA PRO A 162 -4.05 1.90 25.48
C PRO A 162 -4.60 1.09 26.65
N ASP A 163 -3.98 1.23 27.83
CA ASP A 163 -4.31 0.40 29.00
C ASP A 163 -5.77 0.55 29.45
N GLY A 164 -6.38 1.72 29.22
CA GLY A 164 -7.81 1.93 29.48
C GLY A 164 -8.76 1.16 28.53
N ALA A 165 -8.29 0.73 27.36
CA ALA A 165 -9.10 0.03 26.35
C ALA A 165 -8.75 -1.46 26.21
N VAL A 166 -7.64 -1.93 26.80
CA VAL A 166 -7.16 -3.31 26.64
C VAL A 166 -8.16 -4.35 27.17
N CYS A 167 -8.89 -4.03 28.24
CA CYS A 167 -9.92 -4.92 28.77
C CYS A 167 -11.14 -5.06 27.86
N ALA A 168 -11.52 -3.98 27.16
CA ALA A 168 -12.57 -4.05 26.15
C ALA A 168 -12.13 -4.90 24.96
N ALA A 169 -10.88 -4.76 24.52
CA ALA A 169 -10.32 -5.56 23.44
C ALA A 169 -10.25 -7.06 23.78
N TRP A 170 -9.83 -7.44 24.98
CA TRP A 170 -9.84 -8.84 25.42
C TRP A 170 -11.26 -9.43 25.50
N LYS A 171 -12.24 -8.64 25.98
CA LYS A 171 -13.66 -9.05 25.98
C LYS A 171 -14.23 -9.21 24.57
N GLN A 172 -13.86 -8.32 23.64
CA GLN A 172 -14.22 -8.46 22.24
C GLN A 172 -13.67 -9.77 21.66
N ARG A 173 -12.39 -10.08 21.88
CA ARG A 173 -11.76 -11.32 21.44
C ARG A 173 -12.45 -12.56 22.03
N LEU A 174 -12.87 -12.51 23.30
CA LEU A 174 -13.65 -13.58 23.92
C LEU A 174 -14.99 -13.78 23.19
N GLY A 175 -15.70 -12.69 22.88
CA GLY A 175 -16.96 -12.73 22.14
C GLY A 175 -16.79 -13.28 20.72
N GLU A 176 -15.71 -12.92 20.03
CA GLU A 176 -15.36 -13.47 18.71
C GLU A 176 -15.10 -14.97 18.77
N ALA A 177 -14.36 -15.45 19.78
CA ALA A 177 -14.11 -16.88 19.98
C ALA A 177 -15.40 -17.65 20.30
N GLU A 178 -16.28 -17.10 21.14
CA GLU A 178 -17.58 -17.69 21.46
C GLU A 178 -18.52 -17.71 20.23
N ALA A 179 -18.51 -16.66 19.40
CA ALA A 179 -19.22 -16.65 18.14
C ALA A 179 -18.66 -17.71 17.18
N GLY A 180 -17.33 -17.86 17.12
CA GLY A 180 -16.66 -18.91 16.34
C GLY A 180 -17.10 -20.32 16.76
N LEU A 181 -17.33 -20.57 18.05
CA LEU A 181 -17.85 -21.86 18.53
C LEU A 181 -19.29 -22.13 18.09
N ARG A 182 -20.12 -21.09 18.07
CA ARG A 182 -21.55 -21.18 17.72
C ARG A 182 -21.78 -21.30 16.22
N PHE A 183 -21.03 -20.55 15.43
CA PHE A 183 -21.28 -20.38 13.99
C PHE A 183 -20.17 -20.92 13.08
N GLY A 184 -19.02 -21.32 13.63
CA GLY A 184 -17.89 -21.84 12.88
C GLY A 184 -18.07 -23.30 12.42
N ARG A 185 -17.09 -23.79 11.64
CA ARG A 185 -17.09 -25.17 11.13
C ARG A 185 -16.77 -26.16 12.26
N SER A 186 -17.36 -27.35 12.19
CA SER A 186 -17.17 -28.41 13.20
C SER A 186 -15.72 -28.86 13.33
N GLU A 187 -15.01 -28.95 12.21
CA GLU A 187 -13.59 -29.32 12.08
C GLU A 187 -12.64 -28.40 12.86
N THR A 188 -13.01 -27.12 13.06
CA THR A 188 -12.20 -26.16 13.83
C THR A 188 -12.62 -26.03 15.30
N ARG A 189 -13.67 -26.73 15.74
CA ARG A 189 -14.33 -26.47 17.03
C ARG A 189 -13.40 -26.64 18.23
N GLU A 190 -12.56 -27.67 18.25
CA GLU A 190 -11.62 -27.91 19.35
C GLU A 190 -10.58 -26.79 19.48
N VAL A 191 -10.02 -26.34 18.35
CA VAL A 191 -9.04 -25.25 18.32
C VAL A 191 -9.67 -23.94 18.82
N VAL A 192 -10.89 -23.63 18.35
CA VAL A 192 -11.61 -22.42 18.79
C VAL A 192 -12.00 -22.53 20.27
N GLN A 193 -12.34 -23.72 20.76
CA GLN A 193 -12.66 -23.96 22.18
C GLN A 193 -11.44 -23.68 23.07
N ALA A 194 -10.27 -24.21 22.68
CA ALA A 194 -9.03 -23.98 23.42
C ALA A 194 -8.66 -22.49 23.47
N GLU A 195 -8.84 -21.75 22.37
CA GLU A 195 -8.60 -20.30 22.34
C GLU A 195 -9.62 -19.56 23.22
N ARG A 196 -10.90 -19.91 23.15
CA ARG A 196 -11.95 -19.33 24.00
C ARG A 196 -11.61 -19.50 25.48
N ASP A 197 -11.19 -20.69 25.89
CA ASP A 197 -10.89 -20.99 27.29
C ASP A 197 -9.62 -20.27 27.76
N ARG A 198 -8.61 -20.13 26.90
CA ARG A 198 -7.42 -19.33 27.17
C ARG A 198 -7.77 -17.86 27.38
N VAL A 199 -8.55 -17.28 26.45
CA VAL A 199 -8.95 -15.87 26.52
C VAL A 199 -9.87 -15.61 27.72
N ALA A 200 -10.79 -16.53 28.02
CA ALA A 200 -11.67 -16.43 29.18
C ALA A 200 -10.89 -16.39 30.49
N ARG A 201 -9.84 -17.22 30.61
CA ARG A 201 -8.94 -17.20 31.77
C ARG A 201 -8.24 -15.86 31.93
N ILE A 202 -7.69 -15.31 30.85
CA ILE A 202 -7.05 -13.97 30.85
C ILE A 202 -8.03 -12.90 31.35
N VAL A 203 -9.27 -12.90 30.84
CA VAL A 203 -10.28 -11.92 31.25
C VAL A 203 -10.68 -12.08 32.72
N ALA A 204 -10.82 -13.32 33.20
CA ALA A 204 -11.28 -13.61 34.56
C ALA A 204 -10.21 -13.39 35.64
N GLU A 205 -8.94 -13.72 35.33
CA GLU A 205 -7.83 -13.64 36.29
C GLU A 205 -7.14 -12.26 36.30
N SER A 206 -7.35 -11.44 35.27
CA SER A 206 -6.82 -10.08 35.22
C SER A 206 -7.74 -9.04 35.86
N THR A 207 -7.25 -7.81 35.97
CA THR A 207 -8.05 -6.64 36.40
C THR A 207 -9.30 -6.39 35.52
N CYS A 208 -9.41 -7.02 34.34
CA CYS A 208 -10.56 -6.88 33.44
C CYS A 208 -11.88 -7.46 33.94
N ALA A 209 -11.83 -8.40 34.89
CA ALA A 209 -13.04 -8.96 35.52
C ALA A 209 -13.86 -7.88 36.25
N GLN A 210 -13.18 -6.85 36.77
CA GLN A 210 -13.76 -5.81 37.63
C GLN A 210 -14.19 -4.57 36.81
N ALA A 211 -13.58 -4.34 35.64
CA ALA A 211 -13.89 -3.26 34.71
C ALA A 211 -15.28 -3.37 34.02
N ALA A 212 -16.19 -4.19 34.56
CA ALA A 212 -17.53 -4.45 34.03
C ALA A 212 -18.66 -3.73 34.78
N LYS A 213 -18.35 -2.93 35.82
CA LYS A 213 -19.38 -2.18 36.54
C LYS A 213 -19.50 -0.76 35.95
N PRO A 214 -20.62 -0.42 35.30
CA PRO A 214 -20.88 0.95 34.85
C PRO A 214 -21.04 1.91 36.04
#